data_AF-A0A3N1CSP4-F1
#
_entry.id   AF-A0A3N1CSP4-F1
#
_cell.length_a   1.000
_cell.length_b   1.000
_cell.length_c   1.000
_cell.angle_alpha   90.00
_cell.angle_beta   90.00
_cell.angle_gamma   90.00
#
_symmetry.space_group_name_H-M   'P 1'
#
loop_
_entity.id
_entity.type
_entity.pdbx_description
1 polymer ?
#
loop_
_entity_poly.entity_id
_entity_poly.type
_entity_poly.pdbx_seq_one_letter_code
_entity_poly.pdbx_strand_id
1 'polypeptide(L)'
;MIAEGPGYAAFPVTAGPGAQPVYRAVVDDAAAVEFVEMSPDLASHAVETFVFQRIRAAWVLLGGGATRDEGVPHRVPAAQRDGLHLTVSQTYVTRKRKAPLLGPRHISLAEVHVSLETRTVTADGVPLPLAAHGCVPVLWSGRRPPLVEARASSGALLATLRPTPADRPRPAKAR
;
A
#
# COMPACT_ATOMS: atom_id res chain seq x y z
N MET A 1 -9.91 -14.78 -14.80
CA MET A 1 -11.20 -14.23 -14.33
C MET A 1 -11.12 -14.16 -12.81
N ILE A 2 -10.68 -13.04 -12.26
CA ILE A 2 -10.54 -12.86 -10.80
C ILE A 2 -11.70 -11.97 -10.37
N ALA A 3 -12.44 -12.41 -9.36
CA ALA A 3 -13.70 -11.84 -8.92
C ALA A 3 -13.57 -10.34 -8.59
N GLU A 4 -14.47 -9.52 -9.16
CA GLU A 4 -14.74 -8.18 -8.63
C GLU A 4 -15.19 -8.32 -7.18
N GLY A 5 -14.31 -8.03 -6.24
CA GLY A 5 -14.65 -8.03 -4.82
C GLY A 5 -15.67 -6.92 -4.54
N PRO A 6 -16.73 -7.18 -3.75
CA PRO A 6 -17.70 -6.16 -3.36
C PRO A 6 -17.00 -5.12 -2.48
N GLY A 7 -16.73 -3.93 -3.02
CA GLY A 7 -16.15 -2.83 -2.23
C GLY A 7 -15.31 -1.78 -2.96
N TYR A 8 -15.03 -1.97 -4.26
CA TYR A 8 -14.20 -1.04 -5.04
C TYR A 8 -14.97 0.03 -5.81
N ALA A 9 -16.26 -0.19 -6.10
CA ALA A 9 -17.13 0.78 -6.80
C ALA A 9 -17.31 2.13 -6.06
N ALA A 10 -16.89 2.22 -4.79
CA ALA A 10 -16.99 3.44 -3.99
C ALA A 10 -15.80 4.41 -4.18
N PHE A 11 -14.74 4.03 -4.90
CA PHE A 11 -13.57 4.87 -5.13
C PHE A 11 -13.66 5.57 -6.49
N PRO A 12 -13.50 6.91 -6.55
CA PRO A 12 -13.72 7.70 -7.77
C PRO A 12 -12.58 7.60 -8.80
N VAL A 13 -11.81 6.52 -8.83
CA VAL A 13 -10.72 6.35 -9.79
C VAL A 13 -11.15 5.34 -10.84
N THR A 14 -11.42 5.83 -12.05
CA THR A 14 -11.16 5.08 -13.28
C THR A 14 -9.66 5.10 -13.48
N ALA A 15 -8.98 4.05 -13.03
CA ALA A 15 -7.65 3.77 -13.57
C ALA A 15 -7.78 3.52 -15.09
N GLY A 16 -6.69 3.56 -15.84
CA GLY A 16 -6.71 3.45 -17.30
C GLY A 16 -7.54 2.25 -17.80
N PRO A 17 -8.06 2.27 -19.05
CA PRO A 17 -8.83 1.15 -19.59
C PRO A 17 -8.07 -0.18 -19.39
N GLY A 18 -8.62 -1.09 -18.58
CA GLY A 18 -8.00 -2.39 -18.27
C GLY A 18 -7.34 -2.50 -16.89
N ALA A 19 -7.24 -1.41 -16.13
CA ALA A 19 -6.73 -1.44 -14.77
C ALA A 19 -7.74 -2.07 -13.78
N GLN A 20 -7.25 -2.99 -12.97
CA GLN A 20 -8.05 -3.74 -12.00
C GLN A 20 -7.59 -3.40 -10.57
N PRO A 21 -8.51 -3.12 -9.63
CA PRO A 21 -8.11 -2.95 -8.25
C PRO A 21 -7.67 -4.31 -7.68
N VAL A 22 -6.45 -4.37 -7.17
CA VAL A 22 -5.87 -5.61 -6.64
C VAL A 22 -5.77 -5.60 -5.12
N TYR A 23 -5.71 -4.41 -4.51
CA TYR A 23 -5.52 -4.27 -3.07
C TYR A 23 -6.26 -3.06 -2.51
N ARG A 24 -6.71 -3.19 -1.26
CA ARG A 24 -7.25 -2.09 -0.46
C ARG A 24 -6.81 -2.20 1.00
N ALA A 25 -6.13 -1.17 1.49
CA ALA A 25 -5.97 -0.91 2.93
C ALA A 25 -6.92 0.20 3.37
N VAL A 26 -7.50 0.07 4.56
CA VAL A 26 -8.34 1.10 5.17
C VAL A 26 -7.93 1.27 6.63
N VAL A 27 -7.68 2.51 7.03
CA VAL A 27 -7.44 2.89 8.43
C VAL A 27 -8.24 4.15 8.70
N ASP A 28 -9.18 4.08 9.65
CA ASP A 28 -10.09 5.17 10.00
C ASP A 28 -10.83 5.75 8.78
N ASP A 29 -10.58 7.02 8.48
CA ASP A 29 -11.10 7.77 7.35
C ASP A 29 -10.14 7.79 6.16
N ALA A 30 -9.12 6.94 6.13
CA ALA A 30 -8.14 6.86 5.05
C ALA A 30 -8.17 5.49 4.37
N ALA A 31 -7.88 5.46 3.07
CA ALA A 31 -7.66 4.23 2.33
C ALA A 31 -6.48 4.37 1.38
N ALA A 32 -5.79 3.26 1.10
CA ALA A 32 -4.90 3.12 -0.03
C ALA A 32 -5.46 2.02 -0.92
N VAL A 33 -5.53 2.27 -2.22
CA VAL A 33 -6.01 1.31 -3.22
C VAL A 33 -4.91 1.17 -4.25
N GLU A 34 -4.54 -0.08 -4.50
CA GLU A 34 -3.57 -0.44 -5.53
C GLU A 34 -4.32 -0.94 -6.75
N PHE A 35 -3.95 -0.44 -7.91
CA PHE A 35 -4.45 -0.86 -9.20
C PHE A 35 -3.31 -1.49 -9.98
N VAL A 36 -3.60 -2.61 -10.64
CA VAL A 36 -2.68 -3.19 -11.62
C VAL A 36 -3.27 -2.94 -13.00
N GLU A 37 -2.53 -2.22 -13.83
CA GLU A 37 -2.80 -2.10 -15.26
C GLU A 37 -1.94 -3.13 -15.98
N MET A 38 -2.59 -4.07 -16.68
CA MET A 38 -1.88 -4.96 -17.59
C MET A 38 -1.64 -4.23 -18.91
N SER A 39 -0.41 -4.22 -19.41
CA SER A 39 -0.14 -3.73 -20.75
C SER A 39 -0.82 -4.63 -21.80
N PRO A 40 -1.08 -4.10 -23.02
CA PRO A 40 -1.63 -4.89 -24.12
C PRO A 40 -0.74 -6.08 -24.53
N ASP A 41 0.57 -5.99 -24.29
CA ASP A 41 1.53 -7.05 -24.60
C ASP A 41 1.63 -8.14 -23.51
N LEU A 42 0.92 -7.97 -22.38
CA LEU A 42 0.93 -8.86 -21.20
C LEU A 42 2.33 -9.08 -20.58
N ALA A 43 3.35 -8.40 -21.08
CA ALA A 43 4.74 -8.51 -20.64
C ALA A 43 5.09 -7.41 -19.62
N SER A 44 4.31 -6.33 -19.57
CA SER A 44 4.50 -5.24 -18.61
C SER A 44 3.23 -4.98 -17.80
N HIS A 45 3.41 -4.53 -16.58
CA HIS A 45 2.33 -4.26 -15.65
C HIS A 45 2.68 -2.97 -14.91
N ALA A 46 1.75 -2.02 -14.84
CA ALA A 46 1.90 -0.85 -13.99
C ALA A 46 1.16 -1.10 -12.68
N VAL A 47 1.83 -0.86 -11.56
CA VAL A 47 1.20 -0.80 -10.24
C VAL A 47 1.01 0.66 -9.90
N GLU A 48 -0.23 1.06 -9.64
CA GLU A 48 -0.56 2.41 -9.21
C GLU A 48 -1.20 2.37 -7.82
N THR A 49 -0.61 3.11 -6.88
CA THR A 49 -1.17 3.24 -5.54
C THR A 49 -1.79 4.62 -5.36
N PHE A 50 -3.09 4.66 -5.03
CA PHE A 50 -3.83 5.89 -4.75
C PHE A 50 -4.30 5.94 -3.29
N VAL A 51 -4.18 7.11 -2.68
CA VAL A 51 -4.60 7.37 -1.30
C VAL A 51 -5.87 8.22 -1.30
N PHE A 52 -6.85 7.79 -0.51
CA PHE A 52 -8.15 8.42 -0.37
C PHE A 52 -8.43 8.82 1.08
N GLN A 53 -9.30 9.81 1.24
CA GLN A 53 -9.94 10.15 2.51
C GLN A 53 -11.46 10.04 2.40
N ARG A 54 -12.11 9.43 3.40
CA ARG A 54 -13.56 9.41 3.52
C ARG A 54 -14.06 10.72 4.15
N ILE A 55 -14.88 11.47 3.42
CA ILE A 55 -15.50 12.72 3.86
C ILE A 55 -17.00 12.62 3.65
N ARG A 56 -17.78 12.71 4.73
CA ARG A 56 -19.27 12.68 4.69
C ARG A 56 -19.79 11.54 3.78
N ALA A 57 -19.30 10.33 4.05
CA ALA A 57 -19.57 9.08 3.32
C ALA A 57 -18.88 8.89 1.95
N ALA A 58 -18.36 9.93 1.30
CA ALA A 58 -17.69 9.82 0.00
C ALA A 58 -16.17 9.63 0.15
N TRP A 59 -15.55 8.82 -0.71
CA TRP A 59 -14.10 8.75 -0.83
C TRP A 59 -13.58 9.86 -1.73
N VAL A 60 -12.60 10.60 -1.27
CA VAL A 60 -11.97 11.73 -1.96
C VAL A 60 -10.52 11.37 -2.20
N LEU A 61 -10.08 11.39 -3.46
CA LEU A 61 -8.68 11.19 -3.83
C LEU A 61 -7.82 12.30 -3.22
N LEU A 62 -6.75 11.92 -2.50
CA LEU A 62 -5.77 12.84 -1.95
C LEU A 62 -4.49 12.91 -2.79
N GLY A 63 -4.20 11.87 -3.55
CA GLY A 63 -3.00 11.74 -4.36
C GLY A 63 -2.61 10.28 -4.54
N GLY A 64 -1.54 10.05 -5.26
CA GLY A 64 -1.09 8.72 -5.67
C GLY A 64 -0.27 8.83 -6.93
N GLY A 65 0.25 7.71 -7.40
CA GLY A 65 1.01 7.67 -8.62
C GLY A 65 1.38 6.25 -9.01
N ALA A 66 1.81 6.13 -10.26
CA ALA A 66 2.35 4.90 -10.81
C ALA A 66 3.85 4.86 -10.59
N THR A 67 4.36 3.70 -10.18
CA THR A 67 5.70 3.29 -10.56
C THR A 67 5.56 2.40 -11.79
N ARG A 68 6.01 2.90 -12.94
CA ARG A 68 6.18 2.07 -14.12
C ARG A 68 7.47 1.30 -13.92
N ASP A 69 7.36 0.02 -13.64
CA ASP A 69 8.51 -0.88 -13.60
C ASP A 69 8.25 -2.08 -14.50
N GLU A 70 9.34 -2.67 -15.00
CA GLU A 70 9.29 -3.89 -15.82
C GLU A 70 8.58 -5.00 -15.04
N GLY A 71 7.72 -5.75 -15.74
CA GLY A 71 6.75 -6.73 -15.23
C GLY A 71 6.83 -7.06 -13.74
N VAL A 72 5.78 -6.70 -13.00
CA VAL A 72 5.61 -6.97 -11.56
C VAL A 72 6.22 -8.33 -11.17
N PRO A 73 7.40 -8.35 -10.52
CA PRO A 73 8.11 -9.60 -10.30
C PRO A 73 7.28 -10.47 -9.37
N HIS A 74 7.17 -11.76 -9.72
CA HIS A 74 6.67 -12.76 -8.79
C HIS A 74 7.45 -12.64 -7.46
N ARG A 75 6.78 -12.91 -6.34
CA ARG A 75 7.46 -12.98 -5.04
C ARG A 75 8.68 -13.88 -5.15
N VAL A 76 9.84 -13.33 -4.80
CA VAL A 76 11.11 -14.08 -4.81
C VAL A 76 11.43 -14.62 -3.41
N PRO A 77 12.14 -15.75 -3.30
CA PRO A 77 12.61 -16.28 -2.02
C PRO A 77 13.47 -15.25 -1.26
N ALA A 78 13.45 -15.30 0.07
CA ALA A 78 14.26 -14.42 0.90
C ALA A 78 15.77 -14.55 0.61
N ALA A 79 16.23 -15.74 0.21
CA ALA A 79 17.62 -15.97 -0.22
C ALA A 79 18.05 -15.11 -1.43
N GLN A 80 17.09 -14.68 -2.26
CA GLN A 80 17.33 -13.77 -3.39
C GLN A 80 17.13 -12.29 -2.99
N ARG A 81 16.88 -12.02 -1.71
CA ARG A 81 16.65 -10.69 -1.12
C ARG A 81 17.58 -10.46 0.08
N ASP A 82 18.83 -10.94 0.01
CA ASP A 82 19.80 -10.84 1.12
C ASP A 82 19.30 -11.44 2.45
N GLY A 83 18.43 -12.46 2.38
CA GLY A 83 17.79 -13.07 3.55
C GLY A 83 16.61 -12.27 4.12
N LEU A 84 16.18 -11.19 3.47
CA LEU A 84 15.12 -10.32 3.98
C LEU A 84 13.73 -10.82 3.59
N HIS A 85 12.91 -11.11 4.61
CA HIS A 85 11.51 -11.47 4.40
C HIS A 85 10.57 -10.26 4.21
N LEU A 86 10.97 -9.09 4.69
CA LEU A 86 10.25 -7.81 4.60
C LEU A 86 11.21 -6.70 4.16
N THR A 87 10.79 -5.85 3.23
CA THR A 87 11.56 -4.66 2.81
C THR A 87 10.61 -3.52 2.49
N VAL A 88 10.93 -2.30 2.91
CA VAL A 88 10.23 -1.09 2.43
C VAL A 88 10.83 -0.68 1.10
N SER A 89 10.04 -0.63 0.03
CA SER A 89 10.48 -0.07 -1.25
C SER A 89 10.28 1.45 -1.26
N GLN A 90 9.09 1.91 -0.88
CA GLN A 90 8.71 3.32 -0.96
C GLN A 90 7.86 3.75 0.23
N THR A 91 7.94 5.04 0.56
CA THR A 91 7.14 5.65 1.62
C THR A 91 6.59 6.98 1.14
N TYR A 92 5.35 7.27 1.52
CA TYR A 92 4.62 8.46 1.11
C TYR A 92 3.92 9.08 2.30
N VAL A 93 3.80 10.40 2.28
CA VAL A 93 3.02 11.15 3.26
C VAL A 93 2.16 12.15 2.50
N THR A 94 0.85 12.09 2.72
CA THR A 94 -0.11 13.05 2.17
C THR A 94 -0.91 13.74 3.27
N ARG A 95 -1.35 14.97 3.01
CA ARG A 95 -2.16 15.73 3.97
C ARG A 95 -3.63 15.36 3.83
N LYS A 96 -4.31 15.16 4.95
CA LYS A 96 -5.78 15.00 4.96
C LYS A 96 -6.44 16.29 4.45
N ARG A 97 -7.41 16.16 3.55
CA ARG A 97 -8.21 17.29 3.05
C ARG A 97 -9.04 17.91 4.18
N LYS A 98 -9.56 17.09 5.09
CA LYS A 98 -10.24 17.55 6.32
C LYS A 98 -9.69 16.82 7.53
N ALA A 99 -8.93 17.50 8.38
CA ALA A 99 -8.44 16.91 9.62
C ALA A 99 -9.28 17.36 10.83
N PRO A 100 -9.49 16.51 11.85
CA PRO A 100 -10.02 16.95 13.13
C PRO A 100 -9.06 17.97 13.77
N LEU A 101 -9.58 18.89 14.58
CA LEU A 101 -8.79 19.95 15.20
C LEU A 101 -7.58 19.39 15.99
N LEU A 102 -7.81 18.29 16.72
CA LEU A 102 -6.85 17.57 17.55
C LEU A 102 -6.41 16.22 16.95
N GLY A 103 -6.73 15.97 15.68
CA GLY A 103 -6.50 14.68 15.03
C GLY A 103 -5.25 14.65 14.13
N PRO A 104 -4.89 13.46 13.63
CA PRO A 104 -3.82 13.32 12.66
C PRO A 104 -4.14 14.11 11.39
N ARG A 105 -3.20 14.97 10.98
CA ARG A 105 -3.33 15.83 9.79
C ARG A 105 -2.77 15.20 8.51
N HIS A 106 -2.08 14.08 8.65
CA HIS A 106 -1.43 13.39 7.56
C HIS A 106 -1.82 11.92 7.57
N ILE A 107 -1.71 11.33 6.39
CA ILE A 107 -1.80 9.90 6.14
C ILE A 107 -0.44 9.50 5.61
N SER A 108 0.08 8.41 6.14
CA SER A 108 1.34 7.83 5.70
C SER A 108 1.07 6.47 5.08
N LEU A 109 1.81 6.18 4.03
CA LEU A 109 1.75 4.93 3.28
C LEU A 109 3.17 4.41 3.12
N ALA A 110 3.36 3.11 3.27
CA ALA A 110 4.58 2.43 2.90
C ALA A 110 4.24 1.24 2.01
N GLU A 111 5.01 1.06 0.95
CA GLU A 111 4.96 -0.14 0.12
C GLU A 111 5.97 -1.13 0.69
N VAL A 112 5.44 -2.24 1.21
CA VAL A 112 6.26 -3.29 1.83
C VAL A 112 6.26 -4.50 0.91
N HIS A 113 7.44 -4.89 0.45
CA HIS A 113 7.62 -6.13 -0.29
C HIS A 113 7.88 -7.28 0.66
N VAL A 114 7.27 -8.41 0.36
CA VAL A 114 7.42 -9.64 1.13
C VAL A 114 8.02 -10.76 0.29
N SER A 115 8.79 -11.61 0.95
CA SER A 115 9.36 -12.82 0.37
C SER A 115 8.32 -13.90 0.03
N LEU A 116 8.70 -14.85 -0.83
CA LEU A 116 7.86 -15.98 -1.25
C LEU A 116 7.39 -16.85 -0.08
N GLU A 117 8.23 -17.00 0.95
CA GLU A 117 7.97 -17.80 2.16
C GLU A 117 6.85 -17.18 3.02
N THR A 118 6.53 -15.91 2.81
CA THR A 118 5.50 -15.20 3.58
C THR A 118 4.11 -15.61 3.11
N ARG A 119 3.30 -16.12 4.06
CA ARG A 119 1.92 -16.52 3.81
C ARG A 119 0.89 -15.51 4.33
N THR A 120 1.18 -14.91 5.47
CA THR A 120 0.30 -13.92 6.09
C THR A 120 1.11 -12.70 6.53
N VAL A 121 0.47 -11.54 6.44
CA VAL A 121 1.03 -10.27 6.87
C VAL A 121 0.01 -9.57 7.75
N THR A 122 0.48 -8.99 8.85
CA THR A 122 -0.37 -8.19 9.74
C THR A 122 0.27 -6.85 10.05
N ALA A 123 -0.52 -5.81 10.26
CA ALA A 123 -0.10 -4.54 10.83
C ALA A 123 -0.77 -4.34 12.20
N ASP A 124 0.02 -4.27 13.27
CA ASP A 124 -0.44 -4.24 14.67
C ASP A 124 -1.49 -5.35 14.97
N GLY A 125 -1.26 -6.55 14.42
CA GLY A 125 -2.14 -7.71 14.57
C GLY A 125 -3.36 -7.74 13.63
N VAL A 126 -3.60 -6.69 12.84
CA VAL A 126 -4.67 -6.66 11.84
C VAL A 126 -4.17 -7.28 10.53
N PRO A 127 -4.83 -8.33 9.99
CA PRO A 127 -4.45 -8.92 8.72
C PRO A 127 -4.47 -7.91 7.58
N LEU A 128 -3.40 -7.90 6.79
CA LEU A 128 -3.32 -7.17 5.54
C LEU A 128 -3.51 -8.14 4.38
N PRO A 129 -4.22 -7.74 3.30
CA PRO A 129 -4.24 -8.53 2.08
C PRO A 129 -2.81 -8.75 1.57
N LEU A 130 -2.54 -9.91 0.97
CA LEU A 130 -1.24 -10.21 0.40
C LEU A 130 -1.42 -10.51 -1.09
N ALA A 131 -1.03 -9.56 -1.93
CA ALA A 131 -1.08 -9.75 -3.38
C ALA A 131 -0.08 -10.82 -3.83
N ALA A 132 -0.36 -11.46 -4.97
CA ALA A 132 0.48 -12.54 -5.49
C ALA A 132 1.93 -12.11 -5.75
N HIS A 133 2.12 -10.86 -6.15
CA HIS A 133 3.41 -10.23 -6.40
C HIS A 133 4.12 -9.72 -5.13
N GLY A 134 3.45 -9.77 -3.98
CA GLY A 134 4.07 -9.53 -2.68
C GLY A 134 4.27 -8.09 -2.27
N CYS A 135 3.68 -7.11 -2.96
CA CYS A 135 3.54 -5.77 -2.40
C CYS A 135 2.38 -5.78 -1.40
N VAL A 136 2.60 -5.12 -0.27
CA VAL A 136 1.61 -4.91 0.78
C VAL A 136 1.64 -3.43 1.15
N PRO A 137 0.63 -2.66 0.71
CA PRO A 137 0.48 -1.27 1.11
C PRO A 137 0.11 -1.17 2.60
N VAL A 138 0.99 -0.59 3.40
CA VAL A 138 0.82 -0.36 4.83
C VAL A 138 0.42 1.10 5.03
N LEU A 139 -0.84 1.32 5.38
CA LEU A 139 -1.41 2.64 5.62
C LEU A 139 -1.49 2.92 7.13
N TRP A 140 -1.19 4.14 7.55
CA TRP A 140 -1.47 4.58 8.92
C TRP A 140 -1.77 6.06 9.01
N SER A 141 -2.49 6.42 10.08
CA SER A 141 -2.76 7.79 10.45
C SER A 141 -2.22 8.03 11.87
N GLY A 142 -1.46 9.10 12.07
CA GLY A 142 -0.81 9.38 13.37
C GLY A 142 0.71 9.43 13.31
N ARG A 143 1.34 9.54 14.49
CA ARG A 143 2.80 9.71 14.61
C ARG A 143 3.58 8.39 14.62
N ARG A 144 2.93 7.31 15.04
CA ARG A 144 3.59 6.01 15.21
C ARG A 144 3.24 5.09 14.05
N PRO A 145 4.22 4.57 13.31
CA PRO A 145 3.97 3.56 12.29
C PRO A 145 3.63 2.20 12.93
N PRO A 146 2.77 1.40 12.28
CA PRO A 146 2.39 0.10 12.79
C PRO A 146 3.57 -0.88 12.78
N LEU A 147 3.52 -1.90 13.63
CA LEU A 147 4.40 -3.06 13.54
C LEU A 147 3.86 -4.01 12.46
N VAL A 148 4.62 -4.19 11.40
CA VAL A 148 4.34 -5.16 10.35
C VAL A 148 4.99 -6.48 10.73
N GLU A 149 4.23 -7.57 10.70
CA GLU A 149 4.72 -8.93 10.91
C GLU A 149 4.48 -9.78 9.65
N ALA A 150 5.49 -10.54 9.23
CA ALA A 150 5.38 -11.56 8.20
C ALA A 150 5.47 -12.94 8.83
N ARG A 151 4.55 -13.84 8.46
CA ARG A 151 4.52 -15.21 8.98
C ARG A 151 4.45 -16.25 7.86
N ALA A 152 5.08 -17.39 8.10
CA ALA A 152 5.06 -18.55 7.24
C ALA A 152 3.68 -19.25 7.25
N SER A 153 3.50 -20.26 6.39
CA SER A 153 2.29 -21.09 6.37
C SER A 153 2.04 -21.84 7.68
N SER A 154 3.10 -22.16 8.43
CA SER A 154 3.02 -22.76 9.77
C SER A 154 2.59 -21.78 10.87
N GLY A 155 2.49 -20.47 10.57
CA GLY A 155 2.27 -19.41 11.55
C GLY A 155 3.55 -18.88 12.22
N ALA A 156 4.71 -19.50 11.95
CA ALA A 156 6.01 -19.05 12.45
C ALA A 156 6.31 -17.62 11.98
N LEU A 157 6.81 -16.79 12.90
CA LEU A 157 7.23 -15.42 12.59
C LEU A 157 8.53 -15.44 11.77
N LEU A 158 8.49 -14.84 10.58
CA LEU A 158 9.63 -14.74 9.67
C LEU A 158 10.40 -13.43 9.87
N ALA A 159 9.67 -12.32 9.99
CA ALA A 159 10.26 -11.00 10.19
C ALA A 159 9.25 -10.01 10.77
N THR A 160 9.80 -8.94 11.34
CA THR A 160 9.05 -7.76 11.77
C THR A 160 9.68 -6.50 11.20
N LEU A 161 8.86 -5.49 10.91
CA LEU A 161 9.29 -4.22 10.34
C LEU A 161 8.42 -3.08 10.87
N ARG A 162 9.01 -1.92 11.15
CA ARG A 162 8.25 -0.67 11.34
C ARG A 162 8.59 0.28 10.20
N PRO A 163 7.65 0.57 9.29
CA PRO A 163 7.92 1.52 8.22
C PRO A 163 8.20 2.91 8.79
N THR A 164 9.20 3.59 8.26
CA THR A 164 9.45 4.98 8.63
C THR A 164 8.60 5.88 7.73
N PRO A 165 7.91 6.92 8.23
CA PRO A 165 7.28 7.89 7.35
C PRO A 165 8.34 8.54 6.46
N ALA A 166 7.99 8.85 5.20
CA ALA A 166 8.87 9.66 4.36
C ALA A 166 9.22 10.97 5.07
N ASP A 167 10.47 11.42 4.95
CA ASP A 167 10.86 12.72 5.42
C ASP A 167 9.93 13.77 4.81
N ARG A 168 9.34 14.61 5.66
CA ARG A 168 8.50 15.70 5.18
C ARG A 168 9.34 16.54 4.23
N PRO A 169 8.85 16.88 3.02
CA PRO A 169 9.47 17.98 2.30
C PRO A 169 9.46 19.19 3.25
N ARG A 170 10.64 19.72 3.58
CA ARG A 170 10.74 21.00 4.28
C ARG A 170 9.90 21.99 3.47
N PRO A 171 9.02 22.79 4.09
CA PRO A 171 8.43 23.89 3.37
C PRO A 171 9.59 24.69 2.77
N ALA A 172 9.60 24.83 1.44
CA ALA A 172 10.52 25.76 0.80
C ALA A 172 10.36 27.08 1.54
N LYS A 173 11.45 27.61 2.11
CA LYS A 173 11.43 28.94 2.70
C LYS A 173 10.93 29.86 1.59
N ALA A 174 9.75 30.45 1.77
CA ALA A 174 9.32 31.56 0.95
C ALA A 174 10.42 32.62 1.06
N ARG A 175 11.02 32.96 -0.09
CA ARG A 175 11.93 34.09 -0.20
C ARG A 175 11.12 35.38 -0.19
#